data_AF-M1A1Y1-F1
#
_entry.id   AF-M1A1Y1-F1
#
_cell.length_a   1.000
_cell.length_b   1.000
_cell.length_c   1.000
_cell.angle_alpha   90.00
_cell.angle_beta   90.00
_cell.angle_gamma   90.00
#
_symmetry.space_group_name_H-M   'P 1'
#
loop_
_entity.id
_entity.type
_entity.pdbx_description
1 polymer ?
#
loop_
_entity_poly.entity_id
_entity_poly.type
_entity_poly.pdbx_seq_one_letter_code
_entity_poly.pdbx_strand_id
1 'polypeptide(L)'
;MNKKVRSRQKKLKAYDLSTLTEFLPDLKASQQPKPAEFKLKSKTRKNLVLKEDNQLQAVINHPAFQSDPLGAIHQHLQSTQPAVDEKPKIRENKNGNRKGKKKSKASAGLQSMEI
;
A
#
# COMPACT_ATOMS: atom_id res chain seq x y z
N MET A 1 60.66 10.49 -1.96
CA MET A 1 59.76 11.58 -2.42
C MET A 1 58.32 11.07 -2.40
N ASN A 2 57.52 11.49 -1.42
CA ASN A 2 56.16 10.98 -1.23
C ASN A 2 55.18 11.84 -2.05
N LYS A 3 54.58 11.28 -3.11
CA LYS A 3 53.59 11.97 -3.94
C LYS A 3 52.18 11.74 -3.38
N LYS A 4 51.60 12.74 -2.70
CA LYS A 4 50.19 12.71 -2.25
C LYS A 4 49.27 12.91 -3.46
N VAL A 5 48.44 11.92 -3.75
CA VAL A 5 47.37 11.99 -4.75
C VAL A 5 46.24 12.85 -4.19
N ARG A 6 45.98 14.00 -4.81
CA ARG A 6 44.83 14.87 -4.47
C ARG A 6 43.56 14.24 -5.03
N SER A 7 42.76 13.63 -4.15
CA SER A 7 41.42 13.15 -4.47
C SER A 7 40.52 14.31 -4.90
N ARG A 8 39.94 14.23 -6.09
CA ARG A 8 38.97 15.22 -6.59
C ARG A 8 37.60 14.91 -6.00
N GLN A 9 37.10 15.76 -5.11
CA GLN A 9 35.73 15.65 -4.60
C GLN A 9 34.74 16.04 -5.71
N LYS A 10 34.10 15.04 -6.35
CA LYS A 10 32.93 15.27 -7.21
C LYS A 10 31.78 15.73 -6.31
N LYS A 11 31.37 17.00 -6.43
CA LYS A 11 30.13 17.47 -5.81
C LYS A 11 28.96 16.92 -6.62
N LEU A 12 28.25 15.94 -6.05
CA LEU A 12 26.98 15.48 -6.60
C LEU A 12 26.00 16.66 -6.60
N LYS A 13 25.39 16.92 -7.76
CA LYS A 13 24.27 17.84 -7.86
C LYS A 13 23.06 17.09 -7.30
N ALA A 14 22.65 17.43 -6.08
CA ALA A 14 21.35 17.02 -5.59
C ALA A 14 20.33 17.86 -6.34
N TYR A 15 19.58 17.22 -7.24
CA TYR A 15 18.40 17.85 -7.84
C TYR A 15 17.36 18.00 -6.75
N ASP A 16 16.73 19.17 -6.68
CA ASP A 16 15.57 19.36 -5.82
C ASP A 16 14.40 18.57 -6.42
N LEU A 17 13.86 17.63 -5.65
CA LEU A 17 12.75 16.76 -6.03
C LEU A 17 11.41 17.25 -5.49
N SER A 18 11.37 18.47 -4.93
CA SER A 18 10.15 19.09 -4.36
C SER A 18 8.97 19.09 -5.34
N THR A 19 9.24 19.26 -6.65
CA THR A 19 8.22 19.26 -7.72
C THR A 19 7.51 17.93 -7.90
N LEU A 20 8.07 16.80 -7.44
CA LEU A 20 7.38 15.49 -7.52
C LEU A 20 6.14 15.44 -6.62
N THR A 21 6.07 16.28 -5.59
CA THR A 21 4.93 16.33 -4.66
C THR A 21 3.64 16.78 -5.35
N GLU A 22 3.73 17.63 -6.39
CA GLU A 22 2.58 18.10 -7.15
C GLU A 22 1.87 16.99 -7.93
N PHE A 23 2.61 15.94 -8.32
CA PHE A 23 2.09 14.82 -9.10
C PHE A 23 1.61 13.64 -8.26
N LEU A 24 1.85 13.67 -6.95
CA LEU A 24 1.44 12.61 -6.04
C LEU A 24 0.13 13.02 -5.34
N PRO A 25 -0.74 12.06 -5.00
CA PRO A 25 -1.84 12.34 -4.08
C PRO A 25 -1.30 12.93 -2.78
N ASP A 26 -2.05 13.82 -2.14
CA ASP A 26 -1.78 14.33 -0.79
C ASP A 26 -1.85 13.20 0.24
N LEU A 27 -0.85 12.32 0.21
CA LEU A 27 -0.60 11.33 1.22
C LEU A 27 -0.14 12.14 2.43
N LYS A 28 -1.07 12.41 3.36
CA LYS A 28 -0.75 12.93 4.68
C LYS A 28 0.47 12.15 5.13
N ALA A 29 1.61 12.83 5.25
CA ALA A 29 2.88 12.23 5.56
C ALA A 29 2.64 11.36 6.79
N SER A 30 2.44 10.07 6.56
CA SER A 30 2.37 9.10 7.63
C SER A 30 3.66 9.35 8.35
N GLN A 31 3.59 9.74 9.62
CA GLN A 31 4.75 9.71 10.50
C GLN A 31 5.12 8.23 10.60
N GLN A 32 5.76 7.73 9.55
CA GLN A 32 6.40 6.45 9.53
C GLN A 32 7.39 6.55 10.67
N PRO A 33 7.21 5.74 11.74
CA PRO A 33 8.17 5.75 12.81
C PRO A 33 9.55 5.52 12.18
N LYS A 34 10.55 6.33 12.61
CA LYS A 34 11.95 6.14 12.22
C LYS A 34 12.24 4.63 12.22
N PRO A 35 12.86 4.08 11.16
CA PRO A 35 13.08 2.65 11.08
C PRO A 35 13.76 2.20 12.37
N ALA A 36 13.04 1.42 13.17
CA ALA A 36 13.57 0.91 14.42
C ALA A 36 14.85 0.14 14.06
N GLU A 37 15.95 0.41 14.78
CA GLU A 37 17.19 -0.34 14.60
C GLU A 37 16.92 -1.81 14.93
N PHE A 38 16.52 -2.58 13.92
CA PHE A 38 16.13 -3.96 14.07
C PHE A 38 17.39 -4.80 14.18
N LYS A 39 17.96 -4.84 15.40
CA LYS A 39 19.15 -5.64 15.72
C LYS A 39 18.77 -7.12 15.62
N LEU A 40 18.92 -7.68 14.42
CA LEU A 40 18.72 -9.09 14.16
C LEU A 40 19.87 -9.89 14.80
N LYS A 41 19.53 -10.81 15.71
CA LYS A 41 20.47 -11.81 16.23
C LYS A 41 20.64 -12.94 15.22
N SER A 42 21.76 -13.67 15.27
CA SER A 42 22.01 -14.79 14.33
C SER A 42 20.87 -15.82 14.31
N LYS A 43 20.32 -16.16 15.48
CA LYS A 43 19.16 -17.05 15.61
C LYS A 43 17.90 -16.50 14.94
N THR A 44 17.61 -15.20 15.05
CA THR A 44 16.43 -14.62 14.41
C THR A 44 16.57 -14.57 12.90
N ARG A 45 17.79 -14.34 12.38
CA ARG A 45 18.04 -14.43 10.93
C ARG A 45 17.75 -15.82 10.38
N LYS A 46 18.24 -16.87 11.04
CA LYS A 46 17.96 -18.26 10.62
C LYS A 46 16.47 -18.56 10.62
N ASN A 47 15.76 -18.17 11.68
CA ASN A 47 14.32 -18.38 11.76
C ASN A 47 13.56 -17.57 10.69
N LEU A 48 14.02 -16.36 10.36
CA LEU A 48 13.44 -15.56 9.28
C LEU A 48 13.61 -16.29 7.95
N VAL A 49 14.82 -16.75 7.62
CA VAL A 49 15.08 -17.51 6.38
C VAL A 49 14.18 -18.73 6.28
N LEU A 50 14.03 -19.52 7.35
CA LEU A 50 13.14 -20.68 7.35
C LEU A 50 11.67 -20.30 7.10
N LYS A 51 11.21 -19.16 7.65
CA LYS A 51 9.84 -18.69 7.42
C LYS A 51 9.61 -18.28 5.97
N GLU A 52 10.52 -17.48 5.43
CA GLU A 52 10.44 -17.01 4.04
C GLU A 52 10.56 -18.18 3.06
N ASP A 53 11.43 -19.16 3.34
CA ASP A 53 11.57 -20.37 2.52
C ASP A 53 10.26 -21.18 2.50
N ASN A 54 9.64 -21.40 3.67
CA ASN A 54 8.35 -22.08 3.74
C ASN A 54 7.24 -21.32 2.98
N GLN A 55 7.21 -19.99 3.06
CA GLN A 55 6.25 -19.17 2.32
C GLN A 55 6.48 -19.27 0.81
N LEU A 56 7.73 -19.20 0.37
CA LEU A 56 8.11 -19.35 -1.02
C LEU A 56 7.70 -20.72 -1.56
N GLN A 57 8.00 -21.79 -0.81
CA GLN A 57 7.58 -23.14 -1.18
C GLN A 57 6.06 -23.26 -1.27
N ALA A 58 5.31 -22.62 -0.37
CA ALA A 58 3.86 -22.63 -0.44
C ALA A 58 3.34 -21.96 -1.74
N VAL A 59 3.96 -20.87 -2.19
CA VAL A 59 3.60 -20.20 -3.46
C VAL A 59 3.98 -21.06 -4.66
N ILE A 60 5.20 -21.60 -4.70
CA ILE A 60 5.70 -22.42 -5.81
C ILE A 60 4.86 -23.70 -5.99
N ASN A 61 4.44 -24.31 -4.88
CA ASN A 61 3.63 -25.53 -4.90
C ASN A 61 2.13 -25.27 -5.11
N HIS A 62 1.71 -24.00 -5.22
CA HIS A 62 0.30 -23.67 -5.40
C HIS A 62 -0.15 -23.94 -6.85
N PRO A 63 -1.23 -24.68 -7.09
CA PRO A 63 -1.64 -25.08 -8.45
C PRO A 63 -1.93 -23.89 -9.36
N ALA A 64 -2.58 -22.84 -8.84
CA ALA A 64 -2.85 -21.64 -9.63
C ALA A 64 -1.56 -20.92 -10.07
N PHE A 65 -0.50 -20.97 -9.25
CA PHE A 65 0.79 -20.35 -9.57
C PHE A 65 1.57 -21.16 -10.60
N GLN A 66 1.43 -22.49 -10.58
CA GLN A 66 2.02 -23.39 -11.58
C GLN A 66 1.36 -23.23 -12.96
N SER A 67 0.05 -22.99 -13.01
CA SER A 67 -0.67 -22.79 -14.27
C SER A 67 -0.51 -21.40 -14.86
N ASP A 68 -0.63 -20.35 -14.03
CA ASP A 68 -0.50 -18.95 -14.43
C ASP A 68 0.10 -18.12 -13.28
N PRO A 69 1.43 -17.92 -13.26
CA PRO A 69 2.07 -17.21 -12.16
C PRO A 69 1.65 -15.74 -12.11
N LEU A 70 1.41 -15.11 -13.25
CA LEU A 70 1.03 -13.69 -13.30
C LEU A 70 -0.40 -13.49 -12.83
N GLY A 71 -1.33 -14.33 -13.30
CA GLY A 71 -2.72 -14.32 -12.84
C GLY A 71 -2.85 -14.62 -11.35
N ALA A 72 -2.10 -15.61 -10.84
CA ALA A 72 -2.09 -15.94 -9.41
C ALA A 72 -1.59 -14.79 -8.53
N ILE A 73 -0.52 -14.11 -8.94
CA ILE A 73 -0.02 -12.91 -8.24
C ILE A 73 -1.07 -11.81 -8.27
N HIS A 74 -1.69 -11.55 -9.42
CA HIS A 74 -2.72 -10.53 -9.55
C HIS A 74 -3.91 -10.79 -8.61
N GLN A 75 -4.42 -12.03 -8.60
CA GLN A 75 -5.51 -12.44 -7.72
C GLN A 75 -5.14 -12.33 -6.24
N HIS A 76 -3.91 -12.72 -5.88
CA HIS A 76 -3.41 -12.59 -4.50
C HIS A 76 -3.33 -11.12 -4.07
N LEU A 77 -2.81 -10.25 -4.93
CA LEU A 77 -2.75 -8.82 -4.66
C LEU A 77 -4.15 -8.25 -4.46
N GLN A 78 -5.11 -8.59 -5.34
CA GLN A 78 -6.50 -8.14 -5.21
C GLN A 78 -7.17 -8.61 -3.90
N SER A 79 -6.94 -9.85 -3.48
CA SER A 79 -7.58 -10.42 -2.29
C SER A 79 -6.97 -9.93 -0.98
N THR A 80 -5.68 -9.60 -0.99
CA THR A 80 -4.94 -9.13 0.19
C THR A 80 -4.89 -7.62 0.32
N GLN A 81 -5.46 -6.87 -0.64
CA GLN A 81 -5.57 -5.43 -0.48
C GLN A 81 -6.39 -5.14 0.79
N PRO A 82 -5.91 -4.26 1.68
CA PRO A 82 -6.72 -3.80 2.79
C PRO A 82 -7.98 -3.17 2.21
N ALA A 83 -9.16 -3.57 2.72
CA ALA A 83 -10.40 -2.92 2.35
C ALA A 83 -10.22 -1.43 2.60
N VAL A 84 -10.35 -0.63 1.55
CA VAL A 84 -10.42 0.83 1.70
C VAL A 84 -11.53 1.08 2.71
N ASP A 85 -11.22 1.83 3.78
CA ASP A 85 -12.17 2.24 4.81
C ASP A 85 -13.26 3.15 4.20
N GLU A 86 -14.09 2.63 3.31
CA GLU A 86 -15.44 3.14 3.14
C GLU A 86 -16.15 2.78 4.43
N LYS A 87 -16.05 3.69 5.42
CA LYS A 87 -16.86 3.65 6.64
C LYS A 87 -18.25 3.18 6.25
N PRO A 88 -18.73 2.02 6.74
CA PRO A 88 -20.09 1.63 6.47
C PRO A 88 -20.97 2.78 6.94
N LYS A 89 -21.68 3.42 6.01
CA LYS A 89 -22.70 4.41 6.34
C LYS A 89 -23.53 3.78 7.44
N ILE A 90 -23.44 4.38 8.64
CA ILE A 90 -24.26 4.01 9.78
C ILE A 90 -25.67 3.87 9.24
N ARG A 91 -26.20 2.65 9.25
CA ARG A 91 -27.62 2.43 9.00
C ARG A 91 -28.31 3.12 10.17
N GLU A 92 -28.90 4.28 9.90
CA GLU A 92 -29.78 4.93 10.87
C GLU A 92 -30.99 4.03 11.06
N ASN A 93 -30.97 3.25 12.13
CA ASN A 93 -32.13 2.51 12.60
C ASN A 93 -33.08 3.51 13.26
N LYS A 94 -33.74 4.38 12.47
CA LYS A 94 -34.81 5.23 12.97
C LYS A 94 -36.13 4.44 12.99
N ASN A 95 -36.23 3.58 14.00
CA ASN A 95 -37.51 3.10 14.51
C ASN A 95 -37.72 3.83 15.86
N GLY A 96 -38.71 4.68 16.11
CA GLY A 96 -39.77 5.24 15.31
C GLY A 96 -40.62 6.05 16.30
N ASN A 97 -40.69 7.37 16.14
CA ASN A 97 -41.79 8.13 16.73
C ASN A 97 -42.03 9.45 15.97
N ARG A 98 -43.31 9.66 15.64
CA ARG A 98 -43.99 10.92 15.27
C ARG A 98 -43.94 11.37 13.80
N LYS A 99 -45.04 10.99 13.13
CA LYS A 99 -45.93 11.80 12.25
C LYS A 99 -45.35 13.10 11.68
N GLY A 100 -45.34 13.21 10.34
CA GLY A 100 -45.36 14.52 9.66
C GLY A 100 -45.11 14.43 8.14
N LYS A 101 -46.16 14.62 7.35
CA LYS A 101 -46.18 14.66 5.87
C LYS A 101 -45.29 15.76 5.27
N LYS A 102 -44.61 15.49 4.14
CA LYS A 102 -44.77 16.25 2.87
C LYS A 102 -43.98 15.63 1.68
N LYS A 103 -44.48 15.94 0.48
CA LYS A 103 -44.31 15.29 -0.83
C LYS A 103 -43.08 15.74 -1.64
N SER A 104 -42.70 14.86 -2.60
CA SER A 104 -42.18 15.13 -3.99
C SER A 104 -40.79 15.80 -4.11
N LYS A 105 -39.92 15.58 -5.12
CA LYS A 105 -40.02 15.10 -6.51
C LYS A 105 -38.60 14.79 -7.04
N ALA A 106 -38.49 13.76 -7.88
CA ALA A 106 -37.54 13.49 -8.98
C ALA A 106 -36.02 13.36 -8.78
N SER A 107 -35.54 12.42 -9.58
CA SER A 107 -34.22 11.85 -9.82
C SER A 107 -33.28 12.71 -10.67
N ALA A 108 -31.99 12.67 -10.33
CA ALA A 108 -30.86 12.79 -11.23
C ALA A 108 -29.73 12.02 -10.53
N GLY A 109 -29.21 10.90 -11.01
CA GLY A 109 -28.62 10.67 -12.32
C GLY A 109 -27.21 10.14 -12.00
N LEU A 110 -27.05 8.82 -11.93
CA LEU A 110 -25.76 8.17 -11.70
C LEU A 110 -24.92 8.37 -12.95
N GLN A 111 -23.82 9.12 -12.85
CA GLN A 111 -22.82 9.17 -13.92
C GLN A 111 -21.87 7.99 -13.75
N SER A 112 -22.02 7.03 -14.65
CA SER A 112 -21.03 5.99 -14.97
C SER A 112 -19.80 6.66 -15.57
N MET A 113 -18.61 6.28 -15.11
CA MET A 113 -17.35 6.68 -15.73
C MET A 113 -16.78 5.42 -16.41
N GLU A 114 -16.93 5.38 -17.73
CA GLU A 114 -16.29 4.37 -18.60
C GLU A 114 -14.81 4.75 -18.79
N ILE A 115 -13.95 3.73 -18.84
CA ILE A 115 -12.55 3.81 -19.29
C ILE A 115 -12.49 3.10 -20.64
#